data_AF-A0A9W8FN19-F1
#
_entry.id   AF-A0A9W8FN19-F1
#
_cell.length_a   1.000
_cell.length_b   1.000
_cell.length_c   1.000
_cell.angle_alpha   90.00
_cell.angle_beta   90.00
_cell.angle_gamma   90.00
#
_symmetry.space_group_name_H-M   'P 1'
#
loop_
_entity.id
_entity.type
_entity.pdbx_description
1 polymer ?
#
loop_
_entity_poly.entity_id
_entity_poly.type
_entity_poly.pdbx_seq_one_letter_code
_entity_poly.pdbx_strand_id
1 'polypeptide(L)'
;MFGVKGLRTIATGTAAKRLFTTSTVQGYQARLSQFYHNTLRDDLMILQYVPPTVRARAEAAEEARMKEFRENMSGTPPNPLRKHKIVRQLKPKIPAPTAHNSPYVDKVTVHIRCKEALKNKHHLLSAIMALQVLTGKRGEVVKAKNDAAAWKLRKGMPISAKVDLTGDSMYEFLDKLIEVVLPRMKEYNGLRMDAGDGAGNFTLGFEGSAIGLFPEMEMVYDMFPLITGFYVNIKTTALRNPSGRLLLSGLGMPFLHARKPKVEGYEL
;
A
#
# COMPACT_ATOMS: atom_id res chain seq x y z
N MET A 1 -25.69 -22.44 -22.06
CA MET A 1 -24.44 -21.97 -22.68
C MET A 1 -24.40 -20.45 -22.66
N PHE A 2 -23.92 -19.84 -21.58
CA PHE A 2 -23.77 -18.38 -21.48
C PHE A 2 -22.32 -18.01 -21.80
N GLY A 3 -22.14 -17.35 -22.95
CA GLY A 3 -20.84 -17.01 -23.52
C GLY A 3 -20.01 -16.10 -22.62
N VAL A 4 -18.81 -16.57 -22.30
CA VAL A 4 -17.73 -15.80 -21.70
C VAL A 4 -17.32 -14.72 -22.71
N LYS A 5 -17.84 -13.50 -22.55
CA LYS A 5 -17.31 -12.33 -23.26
C LYS A 5 -15.88 -12.11 -22.79
N GLY A 6 -14.92 -12.46 -23.65
CA GLY A 6 -13.50 -12.27 -23.39
C GLY A 6 -13.20 -10.83 -23.01
N LEU A 7 -12.59 -10.65 -21.83
CA LEU A 7 -11.89 -9.41 -21.52
C LEU A 7 -10.75 -9.27 -22.52
N ARG A 8 -10.94 -8.44 -23.54
CA ARG A 8 -9.85 -7.96 -24.38
C ARG A 8 -8.95 -7.09 -23.51
N THR A 9 -7.82 -7.62 -23.10
CA THR A 9 -6.73 -6.83 -22.51
C THR A 9 -6.28 -5.83 -23.57
N ILE A 10 -6.72 -4.58 -23.46
CA ILE A 10 -6.37 -3.50 -24.40
C ILE A 10 -4.88 -3.22 -24.20
N ALA A 11 -4.01 -3.81 -25.02
CA ALA A 11 -2.59 -3.51 -24.99
C ALA A 11 -2.40 -2.02 -25.34
N THR A 12 -2.10 -1.17 -24.36
CA THR A 12 -2.01 0.29 -24.49
C THR A 12 -0.70 0.79 -25.12
N GLY A 13 0.26 -0.09 -25.40
CA GLY A 13 1.62 0.29 -25.83
C GLY A 13 1.80 0.72 -27.29
N THR A 14 0.77 0.66 -28.14
CA THR A 14 0.88 1.06 -29.56
C THR A 14 0.54 2.54 -29.72
N ALA A 15 1.46 3.33 -30.28
CA ALA A 15 1.31 4.78 -30.48
C ALA A 15 0.01 5.18 -31.22
N ALA A 16 -0.46 4.33 -32.13
CA ALA A 16 -1.69 4.56 -32.90
C ALA A 16 -2.99 4.40 -32.10
N LYS A 17 -2.94 3.94 -30.84
CA LYS A 17 -4.14 3.72 -30.01
C LYS A 17 -4.56 5.01 -29.32
N ARG A 18 -5.88 5.23 -29.22
CA ARG A 18 -6.47 6.39 -28.51
C ARG A 18 -6.07 6.49 -27.03
N LEU A 19 -5.82 5.35 -26.39
CA LEU A 19 -5.39 5.27 -24.98
C LEU A 19 -3.86 5.14 -24.85
N PHE A 20 -3.12 5.48 -25.90
CA PHE A 20 -1.67 5.50 -25.84
C PHE A 20 -1.21 6.56 -24.84
N THR A 21 -0.32 6.16 -23.95
CA THR A 21 0.38 7.04 -23.03
C THR A 21 1.87 6.79 -23.16
N THR A 22 2.67 7.85 -23.15
CA THR A 22 4.13 7.73 -23.05
C THR A 22 4.45 7.40 -21.59
N SER A 23 4.42 6.12 -21.23
CA SER A 23 4.59 5.67 -19.84
C SER A 23 5.98 5.93 -19.28
N THR A 24 6.99 6.08 -20.14
CA THR A 24 8.37 6.37 -19.78
C THR A 24 8.90 7.37 -20.81
N VAL A 25 9.33 8.54 -20.33
CA VAL A 25 10.13 9.46 -21.17
C VAL A 25 11.45 8.75 -21.42
N GLN A 26 11.84 8.56 -22.69
CA GLN A 26 13.06 7.82 -23.04
C GLN A 26 14.27 8.32 -22.24
N GLY A 27 14.91 7.43 -21.49
CA GLY A 27 16.11 7.73 -20.69
C GLY A 27 15.84 8.25 -19.27
N TYR A 28 14.60 8.54 -18.90
CA TYR A 28 14.25 8.91 -17.53
C TYR A 28 13.91 7.66 -16.70
N GLN A 29 14.65 7.45 -15.62
CA GLN A 29 14.36 6.46 -14.59
C GLN A 29 14.36 7.16 -13.24
N ALA A 30 13.37 6.86 -12.39
CA ALA A 30 13.35 7.43 -11.06
C ALA A 30 14.58 6.97 -10.26
N ARG A 31 15.25 7.90 -9.57
CA ARG A 31 16.43 7.63 -8.74
C ARG A 31 16.19 6.49 -7.73
N LEU A 32 15.04 6.53 -7.04
CA LEU A 32 14.65 5.48 -6.08
C LEU A 32 14.47 4.10 -6.74
N SER A 33 14.02 4.08 -8.00
CA SER A 33 13.91 2.83 -8.79
C SER A 33 15.29 2.27 -9.13
N GLN A 34 16.23 3.13 -9.55
CA GLN A 34 17.61 2.71 -9.81
C GLN A 34 18.30 2.19 -8.54
N PHE A 35 18.14 2.89 -7.42
CA PHE A 35 18.63 2.44 -6.12
C PHE A 35 18.06 1.06 -5.75
N TYR A 36 16.76 0.85 -5.93
CA TYR A 36 16.15 -0.45 -5.70
C TYR A 36 16.80 -1.55 -6.54
N HIS A 37 16.97 -1.33 -7.84
CA HIS A 37 17.48 -2.35 -8.76
C HIS A 37 18.98 -2.63 -8.60
N ASN A 38 19.77 -1.64 -8.22
CA ASN A 38 21.23 -1.74 -8.19
C ASN A 38 21.79 -2.23 -6.84
N THR A 39 21.10 -1.93 -5.72
CA THR A 39 21.62 -2.25 -4.37
C THR A 39 20.58 -2.98 -3.54
N LEU A 40 19.44 -2.34 -3.29
CA LEU A 40 18.45 -2.79 -2.30
C LEU A 40 17.92 -4.20 -2.61
N ARG A 41 17.71 -4.52 -3.89
CA ARG A 41 17.21 -5.82 -4.32
C ARG A 41 18.09 -6.98 -3.89
N ASP A 42 19.41 -6.82 -4.01
CA ASP A 42 20.38 -7.86 -3.69
C ASP A 42 20.53 -7.99 -2.17
N ASP A 43 20.53 -6.87 -1.45
CA ASP A 43 20.51 -6.85 0.02
C ASP A 43 19.26 -7.54 0.58
N LEU A 44 18.09 -7.26 0.01
CA LEU A 44 16.84 -7.92 0.41
C LEU A 44 16.88 -9.42 0.15
N MET A 45 17.49 -9.83 -0.96
CA MET A 45 17.64 -11.25 -1.28
C MET A 45 18.49 -11.95 -0.21
N ILE A 46 19.62 -11.36 0.16
CA ILE A 46 20.52 -11.88 1.18
C ILE A 46 19.83 -11.93 2.56
N LEU A 47 19.19 -10.83 2.97
CA LEU A 47 18.54 -10.73 4.28
C LEU A 47 17.35 -11.69 4.44
N GLN A 48 16.66 -12.01 3.35
CA GLN A 48 15.51 -12.91 3.36
C GLN A 48 15.90 -14.37 3.07
N TYR A 49 17.15 -14.64 2.72
CA TYR A 49 17.60 -15.97 2.35
C TYR A 49 17.53 -16.92 3.55
N VAL A 50 16.82 -18.04 3.36
CA VAL A 50 16.78 -19.15 4.31
C VAL A 50 17.33 -20.38 3.59
N PRO A 51 18.37 -21.05 4.13
CA PRO A 51 18.92 -22.25 3.53
C PRO A 51 17.85 -23.32 3.25
N PRO A 52 17.97 -24.07 2.14
CA PRO A 52 16.93 -25.02 1.72
C PRO A 52 16.67 -26.10 2.76
N THR A 53 17.68 -26.49 3.55
CA THR A 53 17.55 -27.46 4.65
C THR A 53 16.66 -26.96 5.78
N VAL A 54 16.85 -25.70 6.22
CA VAL A 54 16.03 -25.07 7.26
C VAL A 54 14.61 -24.85 6.75
N ARG A 55 14.48 -24.42 5.50
CA ARG A 55 13.18 -24.24 4.85
C ARG A 55 12.41 -25.55 4.75
N ALA A 56 13.03 -26.62 4.25
CA ALA A 56 12.41 -27.94 4.15
C ALA A 56 11.95 -28.48 5.51
N ARG A 57 12.74 -28.28 6.57
CA ARG A 57 12.35 -28.62 7.95
C ARG A 57 11.14 -27.81 8.43
N ALA A 58 11.11 -26.51 8.16
CA ALA A 58 9.99 -25.64 8.53
C ALA A 58 8.71 -26.00 7.77
N GLU A 59 8.83 -26.30 6.47
CA GLU A 59 7.71 -26.74 5.62
C GLU A 59 7.18 -28.09 6.09
N ALA A 60 8.05 -29.07 6.37
CA ALA A 60 7.66 -30.37 6.91
C ALA A 60 6.96 -30.25 8.28
N ALA A 61 7.42 -29.34 9.15
CA ALA A 61 6.78 -29.08 10.44
C ALA A 61 5.40 -28.42 10.29
N GLU A 62 5.23 -27.50 9.34
CA GLU A 62 3.93 -26.88 9.05
C GLU A 62 2.96 -27.91 8.45
N GLU A 63 3.44 -28.77 7.55
CA GLU A 63 2.67 -29.87 6.98
C GLU A 63 2.26 -30.91 8.03
N ALA A 64 3.16 -31.27 8.96
CA ALA A 64 2.84 -32.16 10.08
C ALA A 64 1.76 -31.55 10.99
N ARG A 65 1.89 -30.27 11.36
CA ARG A 65 0.90 -29.55 12.15
C ARG A 65 -0.45 -29.46 11.44
N MET A 66 -0.46 -29.25 10.12
CA MET A 66 -1.67 -29.27 9.31
C MET A 66 -2.29 -30.65 9.23
N LYS A 67 -1.47 -31.71 9.15
CA LYS A 67 -1.92 -33.11 9.17
C LYS A 67 -2.57 -33.46 10.51
N GLU A 68 -1.92 -33.17 11.62
CA GLU A 68 -2.49 -33.33 12.98
C GLU A 68 -3.80 -32.56 13.13
N PHE A 69 -3.85 -31.33 12.64
CA PHE A 69 -5.08 -30.52 12.67
C PHE A 69 -6.22 -31.16 11.85
N ARG A 70 -5.91 -31.70 10.65
CA ARG A 70 -6.89 -32.38 9.79
C ARG A 70 -7.41 -33.67 10.44
N GLU A 71 -6.52 -34.44 11.07
CA GLU A 71 -6.86 -35.66 11.80
C GLU A 71 -7.74 -35.36 13.04
N ASN A 72 -7.44 -34.28 13.77
CA ASN A 72 -8.27 -33.84 14.89
C ASN A 72 -9.65 -33.28 14.45
N MET A 73 -9.79 -32.87 13.18
CA MET A 73 -11.03 -32.35 12.62
C MET A 73 -11.93 -33.43 12.01
N SER A 74 -11.41 -34.61 11.68
CA SER A 74 -12.18 -35.69 11.02
C SER A 74 -13.18 -36.40 11.93
N GLY A 75 -13.11 -36.20 13.26
CA GLY A 75 -14.04 -36.81 14.23
C GLY A 75 -15.19 -35.92 14.68
N THR A 76 -15.22 -34.63 14.30
CA THR A 76 -16.27 -33.68 14.75
C THR A 76 -17.12 -33.24 13.57
N PRO A 77 -18.47 -33.39 13.61
CA PRO A 77 -19.33 -32.92 12.54
C PRO A 77 -19.16 -31.40 12.33
N PRO A 78 -19.14 -30.93 11.08
CA PRO A 78 -18.87 -29.53 10.78
C PRO A 78 -19.97 -28.65 11.35
N ASN A 79 -19.65 -27.88 12.40
CA ASN A 79 -20.58 -26.94 13.00
C ASN A 79 -20.84 -25.76 12.02
N PRO A 80 -22.07 -25.58 11.51
CA PRO A 80 -22.40 -24.54 10.53
C PRO A 80 -22.27 -23.11 11.09
N LEU A 81 -22.30 -22.94 12.43
CA LEU A 81 -22.08 -21.65 13.10
C LEU A 81 -20.59 -21.33 13.26
N ARG A 82 -19.72 -22.34 13.20
CA ARG A 82 -18.27 -22.17 13.26
C ARG A 82 -17.80 -21.78 11.86
N LYS A 83 -18.06 -20.52 11.45
CA LYS A 83 -17.49 -19.92 10.23
C LYS A 83 -16.02 -20.32 10.19
N HIS A 84 -15.64 -21.16 9.22
CA HIS A 84 -14.33 -21.80 9.19
C HIS A 84 -13.21 -20.75 9.20
N LYS A 85 -12.76 -20.35 10.40
CA LYS A 85 -11.66 -19.40 10.62
C LYS A 85 -10.40 -19.86 9.89
N ILE A 86 -10.28 -21.17 9.68
CA ILE A 86 -9.16 -21.89 9.07
C ILE A 86 -9.08 -21.64 7.55
N VAL A 87 -10.20 -21.67 6.82
CA VAL A 87 -10.19 -21.46 5.35
C VAL A 87 -9.78 -20.02 5.01
N ARG A 88 -10.02 -19.08 5.94
CA ARG A 88 -9.66 -17.66 5.77
C ARG A 88 -8.18 -17.35 6.13
N GLN A 89 -7.41 -18.33 6.63
CA GLN A 89 -6.07 -18.09 7.19
C GLN A 89 -4.96 -18.98 6.62
N LEU A 90 -5.19 -19.69 5.52
CA LEU A 90 -4.09 -20.27 4.76
C LEU A 90 -3.29 -19.14 4.13
N LYS A 91 -2.22 -18.72 4.82
CA LYS A 91 -1.28 -17.74 4.29
C LYS A 91 -0.59 -18.37 3.07
N PRO A 92 -0.42 -17.64 1.96
CA PRO A 92 0.27 -18.17 0.81
C PRO A 92 1.69 -18.60 1.20
N LYS A 93 2.12 -19.76 0.67
CA LYS A 93 3.49 -20.26 0.85
C LYS A 93 4.46 -19.26 0.23
N ILE A 94 5.48 -18.89 0.98
CA ILE A 94 6.47 -17.90 0.52
C ILE A 94 7.48 -18.64 -0.36
N PRO A 95 7.66 -18.25 -1.64
CA PRO A 95 8.73 -18.79 -2.46
C PRO A 95 10.09 -18.32 -1.91
N ALA A 96 11.16 -19.07 -2.17
CA ALA A 96 12.50 -18.61 -1.80
C ALA A 96 12.78 -17.26 -2.48
N PRO A 97 13.47 -16.33 -1.79
CA PRO A 97 13.94 -15.13 -2.44
C PRO A 97 14.91 -15.55 -3.55
N THR A 98 14.55 -15.19 -4.76
CA THR A 98 15.37 -15.32 -5.97
C THR A 98 15.46 -13.90 -6.53
N ALA A 99 16.46 -13.59 -7.36
CA ALA A 99 16.55 -12.28 -8.00
C ALA A 99 15.19 -11.81 -8.56
N HIS A 100 14.43 -12.69 -9.23
CA HIS A 100 13.12 -12.37 -9.81
C HIS A 100 11.95 -12.25 -8.81
N ASN A 101 12.12 -12.72 -7.58
CA ASN A 101 11.06 -12.80 -6.56
C ASN A 101 11.33 -11.89 -5.34
N SER A 102 12.33 -11.01 -5.42
CA SER A 102 12.56 -10.01 -4.37
C SER A 102 11.36 -9.05 -4.29
N PRO A 103 10.94 -8.65 -3.08
CA PRO A 103 9.80 -7.76 -2.94
C PRO A 103 10.14 -6.37 -3.48
N TYR A 104 9.17 -5.76 -4.17
CA TYR A 104 9.22 -4.40 -4.70
C TYR A 104 7.89 -3.69 -4.45
N VAL A 105 7.86 -2.38 -4.72
CA VAL A 105 6.62 -1.60 -4.63
C VAL A 105 5.85 -1.75 -5.94
N ASP A 106 4.65 -2.30 -5.88
CA ASP A 106 3.81 -2.57 -7.06
C ASP A 106 3.01 -1.32 -7.45
N LYS A 107 2.39 -0.68 -6.44
CA LYS A 107 1.50 0.47 -6.65
C LYS A 107 1.45 1.34 -5.43
N VAL A 108 1.39 2.66 -5.62
CA VAL A 108 1.02 3.61 -4.57
C VAL A 108 -0.32 4.24 -4.91
N THR A 109 -1.29 4.09 -4.02
CA THR A 109 -2.59 4.74 -4.15
C THR A 109 -2.67 5.91 -3.18
N VAL A 110 -2.80 7.12 -3.71
CA VAL A 110 -3.08 8.33 -2.93
C VAL A 110 -4.58 8.55 -2.91
N HIS A 111 -5.17 8.62 -1.72
CA HIS A 111 -6.60 8.73 -1.52
C HIS A 111 -6.94 9.94 -0.64
N ILE A 112 -7.80 10.82 -1.13
CA ILE A 112 -8.30 11.98 -0.37
C ILE A 112 -9.78 11.76 -0.09
N ARG A 113 -10.15 11.81 1.20
CA ARG A 113 -11.54 11.79 1.63
C ARG A 113 -11.97 13.16 2.13
N CYS A 114 -12.86 13.82 1.39
CA CYS A 114 -13.41 15.10 1.79
C CYS A 114 -14.78 14.88 2.47
N LYS A 115 -14.86 15.11 3.79
CA LYS A 115 -16.13 15.01 4.53
C LYS A 115 -17.11 16.13 4.12
N GLU A 116 -16.59 17.28 3.74
CA GLU A 116 -17.37 18.47 3.37
C GLU A 116 -18.04 18.35 2.00
N ALA A 117 -17.56 17.42 1.16
CA ALA A 117 -18.20 17.06 -0.11
C ALA A 117 -19.66 16.59 0.06
N LEU A 118 -20.04 16.13 1.27
CA LEU A 118 -21.43 15.78 1.60
C LEU A 118 -22.36 16.98 1.65
N LYS A 119 -21.84 18.15 2.10
CA LYS A 119 -22.60 19.40 2.17
C LYS A 119 -22.59 20.09 0.81
N ASN A 120 -21.41 20.21 0.21
CA ASN A 120 -21.24 20.87 -1.08
C ASN A 120 -20.27 20.07 -1.96
N LYS A 121 -20.78 19.61 -3.12
CA LYS A 121 -20.03 18.83 -4.10
C LYS A 121 -18.82 19.57 -4.68
N HIS A 122 -18.82 20.91 -4.66
CA HIS A 122 -17.73 21.72 -5.19
C HIS A 122 -16.43 21.58 -4.39
N HIS A 123 -16.49 21.26 -3.09
CA HIS A 123 -15.28 21.00 -2.29
C HIS A 123 -14.49 19.78 -2.77
N LEU A 124 -15.11 18.88 -3.53
CA LEU A 124 -14.42 17.75 -4.13
C LEU A 124 -13.46 18.20 -5.26
N LEU A 125 -13.75 19.31 -5.94
CA LEU A 125 -12.89 19.83 -7.00
C LEU A 125 -11.51 20.24 -6.46
N SER A 126 -11.48 20.84 -5.26
CA SER A 126 -10.23 21.16 -4.54
C SER A 126 -9.35 19.91 -4.35
N ALA A 127 -9.96 18.80 -3.89
CA ALA A 127 -9.24 17.54 -3.70
C ALA A 127 -8.73 16.92 -5.01
N ILE A 128 -9.49 17.03 -6.11
CA ILE A 128 -9.07 16.54 -7.42
C ILE A 128 -7.89 17.37 -7.95
N MET A 129 -7.96 18.68 -7.83
CA MET A 129 -6.90 19.60 -8.25
C MET A 129 -5.64 19.39 -7.43
N ALA A 130 -5.75 19.24 -6.10
CA ALA A 130 -4.62 18.94 -5.23
C ALA A 130 -3.92 17.62 -5.62
N LEU A 131 -4.69 16.55 -5.88
CA LEU A 131 -4.13 15.28 -6.37
C LEU A 131 -3.42 15.43 -7.72
N GLN A 132 -3.98 16.27 -8.61
CA GLN A 132 -3.41 16.49 -9.93
C GLN A 132 -2.10 17.29 -9.86
N VAL A 133 -2.02 18.32 -9.02
CA VAL A 133 -0.78 19.07 -8.77
C VAL A 133 0.27 18.17 -8.13
N LEU A 134 -0.13 17.39 -7.13
CA LEU A 134 0.76 16.51 -6.37
C LEU A 134 1.35 15.37 -7.21
N THR A 135 0.54 14.75 -8.07
CA THR A 135 0.92 13.50 -8.75
C THR A 135 1.09 13.62 -10.26
N GLY A 136 0.72 14.76 -10.85
CA GLY A 136 0.64 14.95 -12.30
C GLY A 136 -0.45 14.12 -13.00
N LYS A 137 -1.23 13.31 -12.26
CA LYS A 137 -2.30 12.47 -12.80
C LYS A 137 -3.67 12.95 -12.35
N ARG A 138 -4.65 12.84 -13.24
CA ARG A 138 -6.03 13.21 -12.93
C ARG A 138 -6.64 12.24 -11.89
N GLY A 139 -7.16 12.81 -10.80
CA GLY A 139 -7.87 12.05 -9.76
C GLY A 139 -9.17 11.41 -10.27
N GLU A 140 -9.36 10.12 -9.96
CA GLU A 140 -10.60 9.41 -10.15
C GLU A 140 -11.57 9.70 -9.00
N VAL A 141 -12.79 10.11 -9.34
CA VAL A 141 -13.85 10.36 -8.36
C VAL A 141 -14.43 9.03 -7.86
N VAL A 142 -14.35 8.83 -6.55
CA VAL A 142 -14.88 7.66 -5.86
C VAL A 142 -16.23 8.02 -5.22
N LYS A 143 -17.25 7.27 -5.64
CA LYS A 143 -18.62 7.35 -5.11
C LYS A 143 -18.81 6.43 -3.90
N ALA A 144 -19.74 6.79 -3.02
CA ALA A 144 -20.10 5.94 -1.89
C ALA A 144 -20.73 4.61 -2.31
N LYS A 145 -20.26 3.53 -1.69
CA LYS A 145 -20.79 2.16 -1.87
C LYS A 145 -21.89 1.80 -0.89
N ASN A 146 -21.85 2.39 0.32
CA ASN A 146 -22.78 2.08 1.41
C ASN A 146 -23.59 3.32 1.79
N ASP A 147 -24.80 3.08 2.28
CA ASP A 147 -25.66 4.10 2.88
C ASP A 147 -25.44 4.08 4.40
N ALA A 148 -25.32 5.27 5.00
CA ALA A 148 -25.22 5.40 6.45
C ALA A 148 -25.92 6.68 6.90
N ALA A 149 -27.09 6.55 7.52
CA ALA A 149 -27.91 7.68 7.95
C ALA A 149 -27.18 8.56 8.98
N ALA A 150 -26.40 7.97 9.89
CA ALA A 150 -25.60 8.68 10.88
C ALA A 150 -24.59 9.67 10.26
N TRP A 151 -24.07 9.36 9.07
CA TRP A 151 -23.14 10.21 8.34
C TRP A 151 -23.81 11.02 7.22
N LYS A 152 -25.16 11.04 7.18
CA LYS A 152 -25.97 11.65 6.11
C LYS A 152 -25.52 11.18 4.72
N LEU A 153 -25.05 9.93 4.64
CA LEU A 153 -24.39 9.37 3.48
C LEU A 153 -25.37 8.55 2.65
N ARG A 154 -25.48 8.86 1.35
CA ARG A 154 -26.24 8.08 0.37
C ARG A 154 -25.32 7.45 -0.69
N LYS A 155 -25.70 6.26 -1.17
CA LYS A 155 -25.05 5.51 -2.24
C LYS A 155 -24.99 6.34 -3.51
N GLY A 156 -23.86 6.25 -4.19
CA GLY A 156 -23.63 6.99 -5.43
C GLY A 156 -23.19 8.45 -5.26
N MET A 157 -23.20 9.00 -4.04
CA MET A 157 -22.68 10.36 -3.79
C MET A 157 -21.15 10.40 -3.97
N PRO A 158 -20.59 11.38 -4.70
CA PRO A 158 -19.14 11.54 -4.84
C PRO A 158 -18.55 12.18 -3.58
N ILE A 159 -17.55 11.54 -2.97
CA ILE A 159 -17.03 11.93 -1.63
C ILE A 159 -15.52 12.01 -1.60
N SER A 160 -14.85 11.18 -2.38
CA SER A 160 -13.40 11.07 -2.36
C SER A 160 -12.85 11.07 -3.76
N ALA A 161 -11.58 11.45 -3.88
CA ALA A 161 -10.80 11.30 -5.10
C ALA A 161 -9.61 10.40 -4.80
N LYS A 162 -9.20 9.60 -5.78
CA LYS A 162 -8.01 8.74 -5.66
C LYS A 162 -7.16 8.81 -6.92
N VAL A 163 -5.87 8.58 -6.78
CA VAL A 163 -4.95 8.37 -7.88
C VAL A 163 -4.16 7.10 -7.60
N ASP A 164 -4.03 6.28 -8.63
CA ASP A 164 -3.17 5.09 -8.63
C ASP A 164 -1.88 5.41 -9.39
N LEU A 165 -0.75 5.35 -8.69
CA LEU A 165 0.59 5.56 -9.22
C LEU A 165 1.30 4.22 -9.42
N THR A 166 1.89 4.05 -10.60
CA THR A 166 2.67 2.88 -11.02
C THR A 166 3.89 3.36 -11.82
N GLY A 167 4.93 2.52 -11.91
CA GLY A 167 6.16 2.85 -12.65
C GLY A 167 6.97 3.97 -11.97
N ASP A 168 7.64 4.80 -12.76
CA ASP A 168 8.56 5.83 -12.25
C ASP A 168 7.86 6.90 -11.39
N SER A 169 6.65 7.35 -11.78
CA SER A 169 5.91 8.37 -11.02
C SER A 169 5.57 7.93 -9.59
N MET A 170 5.46 6.62 -9.35
CA MET A 170 5.26 6.08 -8.02
C MET A 170 6.52 6.23 -7.16
N TYR A 171 7.68 5.94 -7.74
CA TYR A 171 8.97 6.06 -7.08
C TYR A 171 9.33 7.51 -6.82
N GLU A 172 9.07 8.43 -7.76
CA GLU A 172 9.22 9.87 -7.53
C GLU A 172 8.35 10.39 -6.39
N PHE A 173 7.09 9.94 -6.31
CA PHE A 173 6.19 10.34 -5.24
C PHE A 173 6.70 9.85 -3.88
N LEU A 174 7.16 8.59 -3.81
CA LEU A 174 7.76 8.04 -2.59
C LEU A 174 9.03 8.77 -2.21
N ASP A 175 9.86 9.13 -3.17
CA ASP A 175 11.12 9.86 -2.94
C ASP A 175 10.85 11.22 -2.28
N LYS A 176 9.94 12.01 -2.86
CA LYS A 176 9.50 13.30 -2.30
C LYS A 176 8.89 13.14 -0.92
N LEU A 177 8.08 12.10 -0.72
CA LEU A 177 7.46 11.82 0.57
C LEU A 177 8.54 11.57 1.64
N ILE A 178 9.51 10.70 1.35
CA ILE A 178 10.52 10.25 2.31
C ILE A 178 11.57 11.34 2.59
N GLU A 179 12.10 11.99 1.55
CA GLU A 179 13.22 12.93 1.70
C GLU A 179 12.77 14.34 2.11
N VAL A 180 11.58 14.78 1.65
CA VAL A 180 11.14 16.16 1.85
C VAL A 180 10.02 16.25 2.87
N VAL A 181 8.95 15.46 2.71
CA VAL A 181 7.73 15.64 3.50
C VAL A 181 7.87 15.10 4.91
N LEU A 182 8.28 13.83 5.07
CA LEU A 182 8.37 13.20 6.39
C LEU A 182 9.29 13.95 7.37
N PRO A 183 10.49 14.43 6.97
CA PRO A 183 11.37 15.16 7.88
C PRO A 183 10.85 16.55 8.26
N ARG A 184 10.06 17.19 7.39
CA ARG A 184 9.44 18.50 7.65
C ARG A 184 8.20 18.40 8.54
N MET A 185 7.61 17.21 8.69
CA MET A 185 6.45 17.00 9.57
C MET A 185 6.85 17.04 11.04
N LYS A 186 6.35 18.03 11.79
CA LYS A 186 6.63 18.19 13.22
C LYS A 186 6.19 17.01 14.08
N GLU A 187 5.05 16.40 13.76
CA GLU A 187 4.42 15.36 14.60
C GLU A 187 4.64 13.93 14.07
N TYR A 188 5.44 13.75 13.02
CA TYR A 188 5.64 12.44 12.41
C TYR A 188 6.85 11.72 13.02
N ASN A 189 6.59 10.80 13.94
CA ASN A 189 7.66 10.01 14.58
C ASN A 189 8.03 8.73 13.81
N GLY A 190 7.37 8.43 12.69
CA GLY A 190 7.58 7.22 11.91
C GLY A 190 6.42 6.22 11.94
N LEU A 191 6.54 5.17 11.13
CA LEU A 191 5.52 4.13 11.00
C LEU A 191 5.64 3.11 12.14
N ARG A 192 4.52 2.71 12.75
CA ARG A 192 4.53 1.70 13.83
C ARG A 192 5.04 0.35 13.32
N MET A 193 5.78 -0.39 14.13
CA MET A 193 6.18 -1.77 13.81
C MET A 193 4.99 -2.71 13.63
N ASP A 194 3.84 -2.43 14.25
CA ASP A 194 2.64 -3.26 14.08
C ASP A 194 1.82 -2.88 12.85
N ALA A 195 2.22 -1.84 12.11
CA ALA A 195 1.51 -1.42 10.91
C ALA A 195 1.63 -2.49 9.82
N GLY A 196 0.54 -2.66 9.06
CA GLY A 196 0.46 -3.48 7.86
C GLY A 196 -0.73 -4.43 7.86
N ASP A 197 -1.27 -4.73 6.68
CA ASP A 197 -2.50 -5.53 6.49
C ASP A 197 -2.28 -7.06 6.55
N GLY A 198 -1.13 -7.50 7.08
CA GLY A 198 -0.72 -8.91 7.16
C GLY A 198 -0.11 -9.46 5.87
N ALA A 199 -0.44 -8.84 4.73
CA ALA A 199 0.01 -9.18 3.39
C ALA A 199 1.05 -8.19 2.81
N GLY A 200 1.85 -7.54 3.66
CA GLY A 200 2.96 -6.68 3.18
C GLY A 200 2.54 -5.31 2.63
N ASN A 201 1.27 -4.95 2.73
CA ASN A 201 0.77 -3.63 2.33
C ASN A 201 0.73 -2.69 3.53
N PHE A 202 1.05 -1.41 3.29
CA PHE A 202 1.11 -0.39 4.33
C PHE A 202 0.23 0.81 3.96
N THR A 203 -0.44 1.37 4.97
CA THR A 203 -1.27 2.56 4.83
C THR A 203 -0.75 3.64 5.78
N LEU A 204 -0.51 4.82 5.23
CA LEU A 204 -0.14 6.03 5.93
C LEU A 204 -1.33 6.99 5.87
N GLY A 205 -1.64 7.63 6.99
CA GLY A 205 -2.63 8.70 7.07
C GLY A 205 -1.95 10.00 7.44
N PHE A 206 -2.26 11.05 6.70
CA PHE A 206 -1.70 12.38 6.89
C PHE A 206 -2.82 13.39 7.16
N GLU A 207 -2.54 14.32 8.07
CA GLU A 207 -3.41 15.48 8.27
C GLU A 207 -3.36 16.41 7.05
N GLY A 208 -4.37 17.25 6.89
CA GLY A 208 -4.44 18.23 5.81
C GLY A 208 -3.19 19.11 5.72
N SER A 209 -2.66 19.58 6.85
CA SER A 209 -1.46 20.43 6.89
C SER A 209 -0.24 19.80 6.21
N ALA A 210 -0.15 18.46 6.19
CA ALA A 210 0.97 17.76 5.56
C ALA A 210 0.97 17.90 4.02
N ILE A 211 -0.18 18.20 3.39
CA ILE A 211 -0.24 18.35 1.94
C ILE A 211 0.52 19.59 1.45
N GLY A 212 0.62 20.64 2.28
CA GLY A 212 1.36 21.86 1.98
C GLY A 212 2.87 21.72 2.09
N LEU A 213 3.36 20.60 2.63
CA LEU A 213 4.80 20.33 2.76
C LEU A 213 5.42 19.77 1.46
N PHE A 214 4.58 19.39 0.50
CA PHE A 214 5.06 18.97 -0.82
C PHE A 214 5.51 20.20 -1.63
N PRO A 215 6.67 20.12 -2.32
CA PRO A 215 7.21 21.26 -3.04
C PRO A 215 6.28 21.75 -4.17
N GLU A 216 5.49 20.87 -4.78
CA GLU A 216 4.52 21.22 -5.82
C GLU A 216 3.31 21.99 -5.27
N MET A 217 2.94 21.72 -4.03
CA MET A 217 1.77 22.30 -3.39
C MET A 217 2.11 23.60 -2.64
N GLU A 218 3.34 23.75 -2.17
CA GLU A 218 3.81 24.91 -1.38
C GLU A 218 3.50 26.24 -2.09
N MET A 219 3.75 26.34 -3.40
CA MET A 219 3.49 27.56 -4.18
C MET A 219 2.02 27.86 -4.44
N VAL A 220 1.17 26.83 -4.45
CA VAL A 220 -0.25 26.92 -4.83
C VAL A 220 -1.15 26.83 -3.60
N TYR A 221 -0.56 26.72 -2.41
CA TYR A 221 -1.26 26.42 -1.16
C TYR A 221 -2.38 27.43 -0.87
N ASP A 222 -2.11 28.72 -1.06
CA ASP A 222 -3.07 29.80 -0.79
C ASP A 222 -4.25 29.83 -1.76
N MET A 223 -4.14 29.19 -2.94
CA MET A 223 -5.24 29.11 -3.91
C MET A 223 -6.27 28.04 -3.54
N PHE A 224 -5.96 27.13 -2.62
CA PHE A 224 -6.86 26.05 -2.23
C PHE A 224 -7.77 26.49 -1.07
N PRO A 225 -9.10 26.55 -1.27
CA PRO A 225 -10.02 27.00 -0.22
C PRO A 225 -10.18 25.98 0.90
N LEU A 226 -9.87 24.70 0.62
CA LEU A 226 -9.99 23.62 1.59
C LEU A 226 -8.81 22.67 1.50
N ILE A 227 -8.08 22.59 2.61
CA ILE A 227 -6.99 21.66 2.82
C ILE A 227 -7.56 20.38 3.43
N THR A 228 -7.35 19.25 2.75
CA THR A 228 -7.91 17.96 3.16
C THR A 228 -6.81 16.97 3.48
N GLY A 229 -7.00 16.18 4.53
CA GLY A 229 -6.11 15.06 4.85
C GLY A 229 -6.18 13.97 3.78
N PHE A 230 -5.09 13.23 3.65
CA PHE A 230 -4.95 12.20 2.63
C PHE A 230 -4.34 10.92 3.21
N TYR A 231 -4.58 9.81 2.50
CA TYR A 231 -4.02 8.52 2.81
C TYR A 231 -3.13 8.06 1.66
N VAL A 232 -1.98 7.51 2.00
CA VAL A 232 -1.07 6.88 1.05
C VAL A 232 -1.06 5.38 1.34
N ASN A 233 -1.55 4.59 0.39
CA ASN A 233 -1.51 3.14 0.45
C ASN A 233 -0.38 2.64 -0.42
N ILE A 234 0.64 2.06 0.20
CA ILE A 234 1.78 1.45 -0.48
C ILE A 234 1.51 -0.04 -0.60
N LYS A 235 1.23 -0.47 -1.82
CA LYS A 235 1.06 -1.88 -2.17
C LYS A 235 2.40 -2.44 -2.60
N THR A 236 2.84 -3.50 -1.93
CA THR A 236 4.09 -4.19 -2.28
C THR A 236 3.78 -5.59 -2.81
N THR A 237 4.78 -6.22 -3.42
CA THR A 237 4.70 -7.65 -3.80
C THR A 237 5.02 -8.60 -2.66
N ALA A 238 5.40 -8.08 -1.49
CA ALA A 238 5.70 -8.90 -0.33
C ALA A 238 4.47 -9.68 0.15
N LEU A 239 4.64 -10.94 0.53
CA LEU A 239 3.55 -11.79 1.04
C LEU A 239 3.27 -11.60 2.53
N ARG A 240 4.20 -10.96 3.27
CA ARG A 240 4.09 -10.74 4.72
C ARG A 240 4.59 -9.36 5.12
N ASN A 241 4.06 -8.86 6.24
CA ASN A 241 4.44 -7.57 6.82
C ASN A 241 5.94 -7.41 7.10
N PRO A 242 6.69 -8.40 7.65
CA PRO A 242 8.12 -8.22 7.91
C PRO A 242 8.93 -7.97 6.64
N SER A 243 8.66 -8.71 5.55
CA SER A 243 9.33 -8.52 4.26
C SER A 243 9.00 -7.17 3.63
N GLY A 244 7.74 -6.74 3.70
CA GLY A 244 7.33 -5.42 3.23
C GLY A 244 7.92 -4.28 4.07
N ARG A 245 8.08 -4.47 5.39
CA ARG A 245 8.74 -3.52 6.28
C ARG A 245 10.21 -3.38 5.95
N LEU A 246 10.89 -4.49 5.70
CA LEU A 246 12.30 -4.51 5.32
C LEU A 246 12.51 -3.72 4.01
N LEU A 247 11.64 -3.93 3.02
CA LEU A 247 11.65 -3.16 1.77
C LEU A 247 11.48 -1.66 2.04
N LEU A 248 10.43 -1.26 2.76
CA LEU A 248 10.16 0.16 3.03
C LEU A 248 11.28 0.80 3.86
N SER A 249 11.83 0.07 4.83
CA SER A 249 12.95 0.54 5.64
C SER A 249 14.21 0.74 4.78
N GLY A 250 14.46 -0.17 3.83
CA GLY A 250 15.56 -0.02 2.87
C GLY A 250 15.38 1.18 1.94
N LEU A 251 14.12 1.55 1.62
CA LEU A 251 13.80 2.75 0.86
C LEU A 251 13.87 4.05 1.68
N GLY A 252 14.19 3.97 2.98
CA GLY A 252 14.32 5.14 3.86
C GLY A 252 13.07 5.50 4.66
N MET A 253 12.01 4.68 4.65
CA MET A 253 10.85 4.93 5.52
C MET A 253 11.21 4.72 6.99
N PRO A 254 10.99 5.71 7.86
CA PRO A 254 11.29 5.57 9.29
C PRO A 254 10.24 4.67 9.96
N PHE A 255 10.70 3.68 10.71
CA PHE A 255 9.85 2.86 11.57
C PHE A 255 10.12 3.15 13.05
N LEU A 256 9.06 3.41 13.80
CA LEU A 256 9.08 3.57 15.24
C LEU A 256 9.46 2.25 15.88
N HIS A 257 10.63 2.16 16.50
CA HIS A 257 10.95 1.03 17.35
C HIS A 257 9.90 0.92 18.45
N ALA A 258 9.27 -0.25 18.55
CA ALA A 258 8.39 -0.52 19.67
C ALA A 258 9.25 -0.39 20.94
N ARG A 259 9.01 0.64 21.75
CA ARG A 259 9.51 0.63 23.13
C ARG A 259 8.96 -0.66 23.73
N LYS A 260 9.84 -1.61 24.10
CA LYS A 260 9.42 -2.70 24.98
C LYS A 260 8.71 -2.02 26.16
N PRO A 261 7.51 -2.48 26.57
CA PRO A 261 6.91 -1.96 27.78
C PRO A 261 7.97 -2.08 28.88
N LYS A 262 8.22 -0.99 29.62
CA LYS A 262 9.01 -1.10 30.86
C LYS A 262 8.32 -2.20 31.66
N VAL A 263 8.99 -3.32 31.86
CA VAL A 263 8.57 -4.29 32.85
C VAL A 263 8.86 -3.57 34.17
N GLU A 264 7.85 -2.91 34.72
CA GLU A 264 7.92 -2.39 36.08
C GLU A 264 8.06 -3.60 37.01
N GLY A 265 9.19 -3.66 37.72
CA GLY A 265 9.48 -4.66 38.72
C GLY A 265 10.31 -5.82 38.19
N TYR A 266 11.63 -5.66 38.18
CA TYR A 266 12.60 -6.57 38.82
C TYR A 266 13.85 -5.76 39.11
N GLU A 267 13.86 -5.16 40.31
CA GLU A 267 15.08 -4.71 40.96
C GLU A 267 15.83 -5.97 41.44
N LEU A 268 17.11 -6.06 41.07
CA LEU A 268 18.14 -6.83 41.79
C LEU A 268 19.20 -5.83 42.23
#